data_AF-S9TMW4-F1
#
_entry.id   AF-S9TMW4-F1
#
_cell.length_a   1.000
_cell.length_b   1.000
_cell.length_c   1.000
_cell.angle_alpha   90.00
_cell.angle_beta   90.00
_cell.angle_gamma   90.00
#
_symmetry.space_group_name_H-M   'P 1'
#
loop_
_entity.id
_entity.type
_entity.pdbx_description
1 polymer ?
#
loop_
_entity_poly.entity_id
_entity_poly.type
_entity_poly.pdbx_seq_one_letter_code
_entity_poly.pdbx_strand_id
1 'polypeptide(L)'
;MNQVIAWRQVEKAALVDRGEDDEEPVTSIIRSYLVRRGLSDTLKAFDEEREEHPLNPRAAHAAEEKYENIEQRKLAQSLCLQGRYKEAAEFLPATSIFKIQLFCIAAFQQSDRERALQCITETVPPLVYGCEDPRSAHQLYLACLSSLSKPDFHFDMEVDPALLAYEVNEALLQRKMPSALHVLLSWSEWLQKEEVCFRSLQ
;
A
#
# COMPACT_ATOMS: atom_id res chain seq x y z
N MET A 1 -7.06 13.09 -39.08
CA MET A 1 -7.89 13.62 -37.97
C MET A 1 -9.29 12.99 -37.87
N ASN A 2 -9.64 11.93 -38.63
CA ASN A 2 -11.01 11.37 -38.64
C ASN A 2 -11.16 9.96 -38.02
N GLN A 3 -10.08 9.24 -37.72
CA GLN A 3 -10.18 7.87 -37.18
C GLN A 3 -10.43 7.82 -35.66
N VAL A 4 -9.93 8.80 -34.90
CA VAL A 4 -10.09 8.85 -33.43
C VAL A 4 -11.54 9.18 -33.04
N ILE A 5 -12.21 10.05 -33.80
CA ILE A 5 -13.61 10.41 -33.59
C ILE A 5 -14.52 9.25 -33.94
N ALA A 6 -14.22 8.53 -35.03
CA ALA A 6 -14.96 7.34 -35.45
C ALA A 6 -14.86 6.20 -34.42
N TRP A 7 -13.67 5.96 -33.85
CA TRP A 7 -13.48 4.94 -32.82
C TRP A 7 -14.23 5.26 -31.52
N ARG A 8 -14.20 6.51 -31.04
CA ARG A 8 -14.98 6.93 -29.86
C ARG A 8 -16.49 6.80 -30.07
N GLN A 9 -16.99 7.00 -31.29
CA GLN A 9 -18.41 6.82 -31.59
C GLN A 9 -18.81 5.35 -31.68
N VAL A 10 -17.94 4.49 -32.19
CA VAL A 10 -18.16 3.02 -32.21
C VAL A 10 -18.10 2.44 -30.80
N GLU A 11 -17.18 2.89 -29.95
CA GLU A 11 -17.06 2.48 -28.55
C GLU A 11 -18.29 2.93 -27.73
N LYS A 12 -18.74 4.18 -27.93
CA LYS A 12 -19.94 4.72 -27.30
C LYS A 12 -21.22 4.02 -27.79
N ALA A 13 -21.30 3.61 -29.06
CA ALA A 13 -22.41 2.83 -29.59
C ALA A 13 -22.39 1.38 -29.08
N ALA A 14 -21.20 0.78 -28.91
CA ALA A 14 -21.05 -0.57 -28.38
C ALA A 14 -21.35 -0.65 -26.86
N LEU A 15 -21.08 0.40 -26.10
CA LEU A 15 -21.44 0.52 -24.68
C LEU A 15 -22.97 0.65 -24.51
N VAL A 16 -23.62 1.47 -25.35
CA VAL A 16 -25.08 1.67 -25.33
C VAL A 16 -25.86 0.42 -25.75
N ASP A 17 -25.33 -0.39 -26.67
CA ASP A 17 -26.01 -1.59 -27.19
C ASP A 17 -25.94 -2.81 -26.24
N ARG A 18 -25.01 -2.81 -25.28
CA ARG A 18 -24.85 -3.92 -24.32
C ARG A 18 -25.67 -3.81 -23.05
N GLY A 19 -26.27 -2.65 -22.76
CA GLY A 19 -26.94 -2.42 -21.47
C GLY A 19 -26.02 -2.65 -20.27
N GLU A 20 -24.69 -2.50 -20.46
CA GLU A 20 -23.71 -2.59 -19.39
C GLU A 20 -23.87 -1.34 -18.51
N ASP A 21 -24.30 -1.58 -17.27
CA ASP A 21 -24.41 -0.56 -16.24
C ASP A 21 -22.99 -0.10 -15.86
N ASP A 22 -22.51 0.96 -16.51
CA ASP A 22 -21.17 1.54 -16.34
C ASP A 22 -20.88 1.89 -14.87
N GLU A 23 -21.92 2.00 -14.04
CA GLU A 23 -21.80 2.34 -12.62
C GLU A 23 -21.25 1.17 -11.78
N GLU A 24 -21.50 -0.10 -12.12
CA GLU A 24 -21.02 -1.23 -11.31
C GLU A 24 -19.50 -1.47 -11.43
N PRO A 25 -18.88 -1.43 -12.63
CA PRO A 25 -17.42 -1.45 -12.76
C PRO A 25 -16.75 -0.29 -12.00
N VAL A 26 -17.29 0.93 -12.11
CA VAL A 26 -16.77 2.11 -11.42
C VAL A 26 -16.88 1.95 -9.91
N THR A 27 -18.01 1.45 -9.42
CA THR A 27 -18.26 1.17 -8.01
C THR A 27 -17.30 0.13 -7.45
N SER A 28 -17.04 -0.96 -8.19
CA SER A 28 -16.06 -1.97 -7.84
C SER A 28 -14.63 -1.40 -7.79
N ILE A 29 -14.29 -0.52 -8.74
CA ILE A 29 -13.01 0.18 -8.81
C ILE A 29 -12.80 1.10 -7.59
N ILE A 30 -13.81 1.90 -7.23
CA ILE A 30 -13.80 2.80 -6.07
C ILE A 30 -13.66 1.98 -4.78
N ARG A 31 -14.49 0.94 -4.62
CA ARG A 31 -14.45 0.05 -3.45
C ARG A 31 -13.07 -0.58 -3.27
N SER A 32 -12.48 -1.09 -4.34
CA SER A 32 -11.12 -1.66 -4.32
C SER A 32 -10.07 -0.64 -3.87
N TYR A 33 -10.21 0.62 -4.28
CA TYR A 33 -9.32 1.69 -3.83
C TYR A 33 -9.50 1.99 -2.34
N LEU A 34 -10.74 2.12 -1.85
CA LEU A 34 -11.03 2.40 -0.44
C LEU A 34 -10.46 1.30 0.48
N VAL A 35 -10.68 0.04 0.11
CA VAL A 35 -10.11 -1.14 0.80
C VAL A 35 -8.58 -1.11 0.82
N ARG A 36 -7.94 -0.87 -0.33
CA ARG A 36 -6.47 -0.81 -0.41
C ARG A 36 -5.88 0.36 0.39
N ARG A 37 -6.60 1.48 0.49
CA ARG A 37 -6.11 2.67 1.21
C ARG A 37 -6.43 2.68 2.70
N GLY A 38 -7.12 1.66 3.23
CA GLY A 38 -7.45 1.61 4.65
C GLY A 38 -8.56 2.60 5.04
N LEU A 39 -9.38 3.05 4.08
CA LEU A 39 -10.43 4.05 4.30
C LEU A 39 -11.70 3.39 4.82
N SER A 40 -11.62 2.78 6.00
CA SER A 40 -12.67 1.94 6.59
C SER A 40 -14.00 2.66 6.79
N ASP A 41 -13.98 3.87 7.37
CA ASP A 41 -15.19 4.66 7.63
C ASP A 41 -15.88 5.06 6.31
N THR A 42 -15.10 5.46 5.31
CA THR A 42 -15.59 5.78 3.97
C THR A 42 -16.10 4.55 3.24
N LEU A 43 -15.42 3.40 3.35
CA LEU A 43 -15.86 2.14 2.77
C LEU A 43 -17.18 1.69 3.38
N LYS A 44 -17.35 1.86 4.70
CA LYS A 44 -18.60 1.52 5.38
C LYS A 44 -19.75 2.40 4.91
N ALA A 45 -19.56 3.71 4.88
CA ALA A 45 -20.57 4.63 4.33
C ALA A 45 -20.89 4.32 2.86
N PHE A 46 -19.86 3.98 2.07
CA PHE A 46 -20.01 3.60 0.66
C PHE A 46 -20.79 2.29 0.49
N ASP A 47 -20.50 1.26 1.28
CA ASP A 47 -21.23 -0.01 1.24
C ASP A 47 -22.68 0.17 1.76
N GLU A 48 -22.92 1.01 2.78
CA GLU A 48 -24.27 1.37 3.27
C GLU A 48 -25.10 2.08 2.18
N GLU A 49 -24.53 3.08 1.51
CA GLU A 49 -25.20 3.80 0.41
C GLU A 49 -25.55 2.84 -0.76
N ARG A 50 -24.68 1.86 -1.05
CA ARG A 50 -24.92 0.82 -2.06
C ARG A 50 -26.03 -0.16 -1.65
N GLU A 51 -26.13 -0.51 -0.37
CA GLU A 51 -27.19 -1.37 0.13
C GLU A 51 -28.55 -0.66 0.14
N GLU A 52 -28.56 0.66 0.41
CA GLU A 52 -29.76 1.50 0.31
C GLU A 52 -30.19 1.73 -1.15
N HIS A 53 -29.24 1.78 -2.09
CA HIS A 53 -29.47 2.00 -3.52
C HIS A 53 -28.76 0.92 -4.37
N PRO A 54 -29.24 -0.34 -4.37
CA PRO A 54 -28.57 -1.42 -5.08
C PRO A 54 -28.72 -1.25 -6.60
N LEU A 55 -27.62 -0.89 -7.26
CA LEU A 55 -27.52 -0.77 -8.73
C LEU A 55 -27.91 -2.09 -9.43
N ASN A 56 -27.56 -3.23 -8.83
CA ASN A 56 -27.99 -4.55 -9.31
C ASN A 56 -28.06 -5.58 -8.16
N PRO A 57 -29.22 -6.19 -7.86
CA PRO A 57 -29.38 -7.16 -6.76
C PRO A 57 -28.63 -8.49 -6.97
N ARG A 58 -28.00 -8.70 -8.13
CA ARG A 58 -27.20 -9.90 -8.46
C ARG A 58 -25.68 -9.75 -8.29
N ALA A 59 -25.17 -8.53 -8.06
CA ALA A 59 -23.73 -8.26 -8.06
C ALA A 59 -23.04 -8.41 -6.69
N ALA A 60 -23.73 -8.95 -5.69
CA ALA A 60 -23.23 -9.05 -4.32
C ALA A 60 -22.25 -10.22 -4.13
N HIS A 61 -21.10 -10.27 -4.82
CA HIS A 61 -19.95 -11.08 -4.40
C HIS A 61 -18.65 -10.58 -5.04
N ALA A 62 -18.11 -9.48 -4.54
CA ALA A 62 -16.74 -9.07 -4.82
C ALA A 62 -15.88 -9.24 -3.55
N ALA A 63 -15.06 -10.31 -3.57
CA ALA A 63 -14.02 -10.70 -2.61
C ALA A 63 -13.91 -9.79 -1.36
N GLU A 64 -14.49 -10.26 -0.26
CA GLU A 64 -14.45 -9.59 1.04
C GLU A 64 -13.03 -9.67 1.63
N GLU A 65 -12.27 -8.59 1.52
CA GLU A 65 -11.29 -8.31 2.57
C GLU A 65 -12.10 -7.88 3.80
N LYS A 66 -12.07 -8.70 4.85
CA LYS A 66 -12.84 -8.42 6.07
C LYS A 66 -12.47 -7.04 6.61
N TYR A 67 -13.46 -6.24 7.01
CA TYR A 67 -13.27 -4.94 7.66
C TYR A 67 -12.21 -4.97 8.79
N GLU A 68 -12.13 -6.08 9.51
CA GLU A 68 -11.12 -6.32 10.55
C GLU A 68 -9.68 -6.22 10.04
N ASN A 69 -9.40 -6.67 8.82
CA ASN A 69 -8.08 -6.56 8.19
C ASN A 69 -7.78 -5.10 7.80
N ILE A 70 -8.79 -4.34 7.38
CA ILE A 70 -8.67 -2.91 7.05
C ILE A 70 -8.32 -2.11 8.31
N GLU A 71 -8.97 -2.39 9.43
CA GLU A 71 -8.68 -1.75 10.72
C GLU A 71 -7.29 -2.09 11.25
N GLN A 72 -6.86 -3.36 11.15
CA GLN A 72 -5.49 -3.77 11.52
C GLN A 72 -4.44 -3.01 10.69
N ARG A 73 -4.69 -2.84 9.40
CA ARG A 73 -3.81 -2.10 8.49
C ARG A 73 -3.77 -0.61 8.82
N LYS A 74 -4.93 0.02 9.06
CA LYS A 74 -5.03 1.42 9.50
C LYS A 74 -4.30 1.65 10.82
N LEU A 75 -4.43 0.71 11.77
CA LEU A 75 -3.71 0.75 13.04
C LEU A 75 -2.19 0.67 12.83
N ALA A 76 -1.70 -0.28 12.04
CA ALA A 76 -0.27 -0.42 11.73
C ALA A 76 0.30 0.84 11.06
N GLN A 77 -0.44 1.45 10.13
CA GLN A 77 -0.07 2.73 9.51
C GLN A 77 0.01 3.86 10.54
N SER A 78 -0.99 3.97 11.41
CA SER A 78 -1.02 5.00 12.46
C SER A 78 0.16 4.89 13.43
N LEU A 79 0.56 3.65 13.77
CA LEU A 79 1.71 3.39 14.63
C LEU A 79 3.02 3.82 13.96
N CYS A 80 3.17 3.60 12.65
CA CYS A 80 4.32 4.10 11.89
C CYS A 80 4.39 5.63 11.90
N LEU A 81 3.26 6.31 11.66
CA LEU A 81 3.19 7.78 11.70
C LEU A 81 3.47 8.36 13.10
N GLN A 82 3.14 7.63 14.15
CA GLN A 82 3.45 7.98 15.54
C GLN A 82 4.90 7.63 15.95
N GLY A 83 5.69 7.03 15.06
CA GLY A 83 7.03 6.55 15.36
C GLY A 83 7.08 5.31 16.27
N ARG A 84 5.96 4.62 16.49
CA ARG A 84 5.85 3.41 17.32
C ARG A 84 6.16 2.16 16.48
N TYR A 85 7.35 2.10 15.91
CA TYR A 85 7.72 1.11 14.90
C TYR A 85 7.76 -0.33 15.42
N LYS A 86 8.15 -0.54 16.68
CA LYS A 86 8.15 -1.87 17.30
C LYS A 86 6.75 -2.49 17.30
N GLU A 87 5.74 -1.69 17.62
CA GLU A 87 4.35 -2.15 17.69
C GLU A 87 3.76 -2.34 16.30
N ALA A 88 4.11 -1.47 15.34
CA ALA A 88 3.74 -1.66 13.94
C ALA A 88 4.31 -2.97 13.37
N ALA A 89 5.52 -3.36 13.77
CA ALA A 89 6.19 -4.57 13.31
C ALA A 89 5.43 -5.84 13.73
N GLU A 90 4.70 -5.82 14.85
CA GLU A 90 3.93 -6.98 15.33
C GLU A 90 2.80 -7.39 14.38
N PHE A 91 2.21 -6.43 13.65
CA PHE A 91 1.17 -6.70 12.66
C PHE A 91 1.70 -7.41 11.41
N LEU A 92 2.99 -7.24 11.10
CA LEU A 92 3.58 -7.78 9.88
C LEU A 92 3.89 -9.29 9.99
N PRO A 93 3.75 -10.04 8.89
CA PRO A 93 4.18 -11.42 8.85
C PRO A 93 5.71 -11.51 9.02
N ALA A 94 6.19 -12.62 9.60
CA ALA A 94 7.62 -12.87 9.78
C ALA A 94 8.41 -12.91 8.46
N THR A 95 7.71 -13.14 7.35
CA THR A 95 8.28 -13.18 6.01
C THR A 95 8.57 -11.78 5.44
N SER A 96 8.01 -10.72 6.02
CA SER A 96 8.12 -9.35 5.51
C SER A 96 9.45 -8.69 5.89
N ILE A 97 10.16 -8.16 4.88
CA ILE A 97 11.38 -7.37 5.10
C ILE A 97 11.10 -6.10 5.91
N PHE A 98 9.90 -5.51 5.78
CA PHE A 98 9.51 -4.32 6.52
C PHE A 98 9.39 -4.57 8.02
N LYS A 99 9.12 -5.81 8.44
CA LYS A 99 9.13 -6.18 9.87
C LYS A 99 10.54 -6.02 10.44
N ILE A 100 11.55 -6.45 9.69
CA ILE A 100 12.96 -6.33 10.07
C ILE A 100 13.37 -4.85 10.07
N GLN A 101 13.00 -4.11 9.02
CA GLN A 101 13.27 -2.67 8.93
C GLN A 101 12.68 -1.89 10.11
N LEU A 102 11.43 -2.16 10.51
CA LEU A 102 10.80 -1.53 11.66
C LEU A 102 11.49 -1.87 12.98
N PHE A 103 11.91 -3.13 13.18
CA PHE A 103 12.70 -3.49 14.37
C PHE A 103 14.06 -2.80 14.40
N CYS A 104 14.70 -2.66 13.24
CA CYS A 104 15.94 -1.91 13.12
C CYS A 104 15.73 -0.44 13.54
N ILE A 105 14.75 0.25 12.96
CA ILE A 105 14.45 1.65 13.32
C ILE A 105 14.09 1.78 14.80
N ALA A 106 13.27 0.87 15.34
CA ALA A 106 12.88 0.87 16.75
C ALA A 106 14.08 0.71 17.71
N ALA A 107 15.13 0.00 17.31
CA ALA A 107 16.33 -0.12 18.12
C ALA A 107 17.11 1.20 18.17
N PHE A 108 17.14 1.97 17.08
CA PHE A 108 17.78 3.30 17.06
C PHE A 108 17.01 4.34 17.89
N GLN A 109 15.73 4.10 18.18
CA GLN A 109 14.97 4.93 19.11
C GLN A 109 15.31 4.66 20.58
N GLN A 110 16.04 3.59 20.89
CA GLN A 110 16.44 3.31 22.27
C GLN A 110 17.60 4.22 22.69
N SER A 111 17.51 4.76 23.90
CA SER A 111 18.56 5.61 24.48
C SER A 111 19.81 4.83 24.90
N ASP A 112 19.69 3.52 25.04
CA ASP A 112 20.75 2.62 25.51
C ASP A 112 21.21 1.71 24.38
N ARG A 113 22.47 1.89 23.99
CA ARG A 113 23.12 1.15 22.90
C ARG A 113 23.23 -0.34 23.19
N GLU A 114 23.52 -0.75 24.42
CA GLU A 114 23.69 -2.16 24.77
C GLU A 114 22.34 -2.88 24.65
N ARG A 115 21.26 -2.23 25.10
CA ARG A 115 19.90 -2.74 24.94
C ARG A 115 19.45 -2.79 23.48
N ALA A 116 19.81 -1.78 22.68
CA ALA A 116 19.51 -1.76 21.26
C ALA A 116 20.20 -2.92 20.51
N LEU A 117 21.49 -3.13 20.79
CA LEU A 117 22.27 -4.24 20.24
C LEU A 117 21.69 -5.60 20.66
N GLN A 118 21.44 -5.79 21.96
CA GLN A 118 20.86 -7.03 22.47
C GLN A 118 19.52 -7.33 21.80
N CYS A 119 18.61 -6.36 21.78
CA CYS A 119 17.29 -6.48 21.17
C CYS A 119 17.39 -6.90 19.69
N ILE A 120 18.29 -6.30 18.92
CA ILE A 120 18.44 -6.64 17.50
C ILE A 120 19.05 -8.01 17.30
N THR A 121 20.09 -8.37 18.06
CA THR A 121 20.73 -9.68 17.95
C THR A 121 19.82 -10.84 18.36
N GLU A 122 18.85 -10.59 19.25
CA GLU A 122 17.87 -11.61 19.66
C GLU A 122 16.69 -11.68 18.68
N THR A 123 16.21 -10.54 18.19
CA THR A 123 14.92 -10.46 17.47
C THR A 123 15.09 -10.65 15.96
N VAL A 124 16.14 -10.10 15.35
CA VAL A 124 16.27 -10.01 13.89
C VAL A 124 16.79 -11.29 13.21
N PRO A 125 17.82 -12.01 13.73
CA PRO A 125 18.37 -13.18 13.03
C PRO A 125 17.35 -14.27 12.66
N PRO A 126 16.39 -14.64 13.55
CA PRO A 126 15.34 -15.59 13.19
C PRO A 126 14.45 -15.09 12.04
N LEU A 127 14.19 -13.77 11.99
CA LEU A 127 13.35 -13.16 10.95
C LEU A 127 14.07 -13.11 9.60
N VAL A 128 15.39 -12.91 9.58
CA VAL A 128 16.18 -12.91 8.33
C VAL A 128 16.08 -14.25 7.61
N TYR A 129 16.12 -15.36 8.34
CA TYR A 129 15.99 -16.69 7.76
C TYR A 129 14.59 -16.96 7.18
N GLY A 130 13.55 -16.41 7.81
CA GLY A 130 12.15 -16.59 7.39
C GLY A 130 11.66 -15.61 6.34
N CYS A 131 12.48 -14.65 5.89
CA CYS A 131 12.07 -13.56 5.00
C CYS A 131 11.91 -14.01 3.54
N GLU A 132 10.98 -13.40 2.79
CA GLU A 132 10.85 -13.60 1.33
C GLU A 132 12.12 -13.22 0.57
N ASP A 133 12.85 -12.20 1.06
CA ASP A 133 14.13 -11.76 0.53
C ASP A 133 15.21 -11.79 1.64
N PRO A 134 15.80 -12.97 1.91
CA PRO A 134 16.77 -13.13 2.99
C PRO A 134 18.07 -12.35 2.72
N ARG A 135 18.40 -12.07 1.46
CA ARG A 135 19.62 -11.34 1.10
C ARG A 135 19.50 -9.87 1.49
N SER A 136 18.43 -9.21 1.06
CA SER A 136 18.18 -7.81 1.42
C SER A 136 17.94 -7.66 2.92
N ALA A 137 17.22 -8.61 3.55
CA ALA A 137 17.03 -8.66 5.00
C ALA A 137 18.37 -8.75 5.75
N HIS A 138 19.29 -9.62 5.31
CA HIS A 138 20.61 -9.77 5.92
C HIS A 138 21.46 -8.51 5.75
N GLN A 139 21.43 -7.88 4.57
CA GLN A 139 22.14 -6.62 4.34
C GLN A 139 21.62 -5.50 5.26
N LEU A 140 20.30 -5.40 5.43
CA LEU A 140 19.68 -4.43 6.33
C LEU A 140 20.09 -4.69 7.79
N TYR A 141 20.09 -5.96 8.22
CA TYR A 141 20.56 -6.36 9.54
C TYR A 141 22.03 -5.98 9.78
N LEU A 142 22.93 -6.25 8.84
CA LEU A 142 24.35 -5.90 8.96
C LEU A 142 24.58 -4.38 8.94
N ALA A 143 23.85 -3.64 8.10
CA ALA A 143 23.89 -2.19 8.07
C ALA A 143 23.46 -1.59 9.42
N CYS A 144 22.42 -2.18 10.02
CA CYS A 144 21.94 -1.82 11.34
C CYS A 144 22.99 -2.10 12.43
N LEU A 145 23.53 -3.33 12.48
CA LEU A 145 24.55 -3.71 13.46
C LEU A 145 25.84 -2.88 13.35
N SER A 146 26.31 -2.63 12.13
CA SER A 146 27.52 -1.84 11.91
C SER A 146 27.34 -0.40 12.37
N SER A 147 26.15 0.18 12.18
CA SER A 147 25.81 1.52 12.67
C SER A 147 25.69 1.54 14.19
N LEU A 148 25.02 0.57 14.80
CA LEU A 148 24.97 0.35 16.26
C LEU A 148 26.34 0.10 16.90
N SER A 149 27.32 -0.33 16.12
CA SER A 149 28.66 -0.62 16.62
C SER A 149 29.59 0.61 16.63
N LYS A 150 29.22 1.71 15.97
CA LYS A 150 30.01 2.95 15.93
C LYS A 150 29.89 3.74 17.24
N PRO A 151 30.96 4.45 17.66
CA PRO A 151 30.95 5.29 18.86
C PRO A 151 30.00 6.49 18.71
N ASP A 152 29.96 7.10 17.52
CA ASP A 152 28.98 8.14 17.15
C ASP A 152 27.75 7.46 16.55
N PHE A 153 26.87 7.00 17.42
CA PHE A 153 25.69 6.24 17.05
C PHE A 153 24.62 7.14 16.43
N HIS A 154 24.56 7.15 15.10
CA HIS A 154 23.45 7.73 14.35
C HIS A 154 22.99 6.75 13.28
N PHE A 155 21.67 6.59 13.15
CA PHE A 155 21.11 5.92 11.99
C PHE A 155 21.02 6.93 10.85
N ASP A 156 21.89 6.80 9.86
CA ASP A 156 21.85 7.62 8.64
C ASP A 156 20.72 7.21 7.68
N MET A 157 19.65 6.58 8.18
CA MET A 157 18.48 6.28 7.37
C MET A 157 17.49 7.43 7.57
N GLU A 158 17.39 8.29 6.57
CA GLU A 158 16.33 9.31 6.51
C GLU A 158 15.00 8.57 6.33
N VAL A 159 14.33 8.29 7.45
CA VAL A 159 13.05 7.56 7.45
C VAL A 159 11.95 8.57 7.21
N ASP A 160 11.28 8.50 6.07
CA ASP A 160 9.99 9.14 5.85
C ASP A 160 8.89 8.27 6.49
N PRO A 161 8.27 8.71 7.61
CA PRO A 161 7.23 7.92 8.28
C PRO A 161 6.01 7.68 7.40
N ALA A 162 5.71 8.58 6.45
CA ALA A 162 4.58 8.45 5.55
C ALA A 162 4.85 7.37 4.49
N LEU A 163 6.06 7.35 3.93
CA LEU A 163 6.48 6.29 3.02
C LEU A 163 6.48 4.93 3.71
N LEU A 164 7.01 4.86 4.93
CA LEU A 164 7.04 3.61 5.69
C LEU A 164 5.63 3.11 6.05
N ALA A 165 4.72 4.00 6.45
CA ALA A 165 3.33 3.64 6.68
C ALA A 165 2.67 3.10 5.41
N TYR A 166 2.96 3.69 4.24
CA TYR A 166 2.48 3.18 2.96
C TYR A 166 3.02 1.78 2.65
N GLU A 167 4.33 1.56 2.80
CA GLU A 167 4.98 0.27 2.55
C GLU A 167 4.47 -0.83 3.49
N VAL A 168 4.28 -0.52 4.77
CA VAL A 168 3.70 -1.43 5.76
C VAL A 168 2.28 -1.82 5.37
N ASN A 169 1.47 -0.87 4.90
CA ASN A 169 0.13 -1.18 4.40
C ASN A 169 0.16 -2.10 3.17
N GLU A 170 1.06 -1.83 2.22
CA GLU A 170 1.20 -2.69 1.04
C GLU A 170 1.70 -4.09 1.40
N ALA A 171 2.55 -4.22 2.41
CA ALA A 171 3.04 -5.51 2.90
C ALA A 171 1.95 -6.36 3.59
N LEU A 172 0.94 -5.71 4.16
CA LEU A 172 -0.21 -6.36 4.79
C LEU A 172 -1.33 -6.71 3.80
N LEU A 173 -1.28 -6.20 2.57
CA LEU A 173 -2.26 -6.54 1.54
C LEU A 173 -2.12 -8.01 1.14
N GLN A 174 -3.23 -8.74 1.24
CA GLN A 174 -3.29 -10.13 0.78
C GLN A 174 -3.14 -10.25 -0.75
N ARG A 175 -3.48 -9.20 -1.50
CA ARG A 175 -3.39 -9.15 -2.97
C ARG A 175 -2.43 -8.05 -3.42
N LYS A 176 -1.32 -8.44 -4.05
CA LYS A 176 -0.27 -7.52 -4.55
C LYS A 176 -0.61 -6.80 -5.88
N MET A 177 -1.79 -7.03 -6.47
CA MET A 177 -2.20 -6.38 -7.75
C MET A 177 -2.68 -4.95 -7.52
N PRO A 178 -2.21 -3.92 -8.26
CA PRO A 178 -2.58 -2.52 -8.05
C PRO A 178 -4.09 -2.30 -8.19
N SER A 179 -4.64 -1.27 -7.52
CA SER A 179 -6.07 -1.00 -7.68
C SER A 179 -6.29 -0.49 -9.10
N ALA A 180 -7.37 -0.95 -9.72
CA ALA A 180 -7.74 -0.52 -11.07
C ALA A 180 -7.84 1.02 -11.15
N LEU A 181 -8.32 1.68 -10.08
CA LEU A 181 -8.36 3.14 -10.02
C LEU A 181 -6.96 3.76 -10.09
N HIS A 182 -5.99 3.20 -9.36
CA HIS A 182 -4.63 3.70 -9.38
C HIS A 182 -3.99 3.55 -10.77
N VAL A 183 -4.22 2.42 -11.44
CA VAL A 183 -3.79 2.21 -12.83
C VAL A 183 -4.43 3.24 -13.75
N LEU A 184 -5.76 3.42 -13.68
CA LEU A 184 -6.49 4.37 -14.53
C LEU A 184 -6.05 5.82 -14.28
N LEU A 185 -5.78 6.22 -13.05
CA LEU A 185 -5.24 7.54 -12.72
C LEU A 185 -3.81 7.73 -13.25
N SER A 186 -2.93 6.73 -13.08
CA SER A 186 -1.57 6.82 -13.65
C SER A 186 -1.59 6.93 -15.18
N TRP A 187 -2.53 6.26 -15.84
CA TRP A 187 -2.72 6.33 -17.29
C TRP A 187 -3.28 7.69 -17.72
N SER A 188 -4.23 8.26 -16.97
CA SER A 188 -4.77 9.58 -17.27
C SER A 188 -3.73 10.70 -17.10
N GLU A 189 -2.89 10.61 -16.07
CA GLU A 189 -1.75 11.52 -15.88
C GLU A 189 -0.74 11.42 -17.03
N TRP A 190 -0.46 10.21 -17.51
CA TRP A 190 0.43 9.99 -18.65
C TRP A 190 -0.14 10.60 -19.94
N LEU A 191 -1.43 10.38 -20.22
CA LEU A 191 -2.12 10.97 -21.38
C LEU A 191 -2.09 12.50 -21.35
N GLN A 192 -2.31 13.11 -20.18
CA GLN A 192 -2.24 14.57 -20.03
C GLN A 192 -0.83 15.11 -20.29
N LYS A 193 0.22 14.40 -19.87
CA LYS A 193 1.62 14.78 -20.14
C LYS A 193 1.95 14.67 -21.63
N GLU A 194 1.47 13.65 -22.33
CA GLU A 194 1.66 13.53 -23.78
C GLU A 194 0.94 14.64 -24.56
N GLU A 195 -0.29 15.00 -24.19
CA GLU A 195 -1.03 16.10 -24.82
C GLU A 195 -0.32 17.46 -24.65
N VAL A 196 0.28 17.70 -23.48
CA VAL A 196 1.08 18.91 -23.23
C VAL A 196 2.37 18.90 -24.07
N CYS A 197 3.04 17.76 -24.19
CA CYS A 197 4.25 17.61 -24.99
C CYS A 197 3.96 17.83 -26.49
N PHE A 198 2.83 17.32 -27.00
CA PHE A 198 2.40 17.51 -28.38
C PHE A 198 2.03 18.97 -28.72
N ARG A 199 1.44 19.71 -27.78
CA ARG A 199 1.11 21.14 -27.95
C ARG A 199 2.32 22.06 -27.85
N SER A 200 3.42 21.59 -27.28
CA SER A 200 4.68 22.34 -27.13
C SER A 200 5.60 22.24 -28.35
N LEU A 201 5.25 21.38 -29.33
CA LEU A 201 6.00 21.10 -30.56
C LEU A 201 5.31 21.65 -31.82
N GLN A 202 4.23 22.41 -31.67
CA GLN A 202 3.54 23.16 -32.73
C GLN A 202 3.80 24.66 -32.56
#